data_AF-A0A9E3P1A2-F1
#
_entry.id   AF-A0A9E3P1A2-F1
#
_cell.length_a   1.000
_cell.length_b   1.000
_cell.length_c   1.000
_cell.angle_alpha   90.00
_cell.angle_beta   90.00
_cell.angle_gamma   90.00
#
_symmetry.space_group_name_H-M   'P 1'
#
loop_
_entity.id
_entity.type
_entity.pdbx_description
1 polymer ?
#
loop_
_entity_poly.entity_id
_entity_poly.type
_entity_poly.pdbx_seq_one_letter_code
_entity_poly.pdbx_strand_id
1 'polypeptide(L)' 'MELEDLIKMARTTTMTTEEKEAQRRSFAFGNTNIENERITRDTIDEAAENLSKNVGG' A
#
# COMPACT_ATOMS: atom_id res chain seq x y z
N MET A 1 -25.48 3.43 -11.77
CA MET A 1 -24.80 2.90 -10.58
C MET A 1 -24.43 4.12 -9.78
N GLU A 2 -25.07 4.32 -8.64
CA GLU A 2 -24.93 5.56 -7.87
C GLU A 2 -23.76 5.45 -6.88
N LEU A 3 -23.32 6.59 -6.34
CA LEU A 3 -22.21 6.64 -5.39
C LEU A 3 -22.45 5.74 -4.16
N GLU A 4 -23.69 5.71 -3.65
CA GLU A 4 -24.03 4.86 -2.51
C GLU A 4 -23.85 3.37 -2.81
N ASP A 5 -24.09 2.94 -4.05
CA ASP A 5 -23.94 1.54 -4.46
C ASP A 5 -22.46 1.14 -4.49
N LEU A 6 -21.60 2.01 -5.01
CA LEU A 6 -20.15 1.81 -5.04
C LEU A 6 -19.57 1.72 -3.62
N ILE A 7 -20.04 2.59 -2.70
CA ILE A 7 -19.61 2.55 -1.29
C ILE A 7 -20.03 1.24 -0.62
N LYS A 8 -21.25 0.76 -0.88
CA LYS A 8 -21.71 -0.53 -0.33
C LYS A 8 -20.83 -1.69 -0.82
N MET A 9 -20.51 -1.72 -2.11
CA MET A 9 -19.64 -2.75 -2.70
C MET A 9 -18.20 -2.69 -2.13
N ALA A 10 -17.64 -1.50 -1.99
CA ALA A 10 -16.30 -1.31 -1.46
C ALA A 10 -16.19 -1.82 -0.01
N ARG A 11 -17.22 -1.60 0.82
CA ARG A 11 -17.26 -2.06 2.22
C ARG A 11 -17.21 -3.58 2.38
N THR A 12 -17.75 -4.32 1.41
CA THR A 12 -17.78 -5.80 1.46
C THR A 12 -16.57 -6.44 0.79
N THR A 13 -15.73 -5.66 0.12
CA THR A 13 -14.54 -6.16 -0.57
C THR A 13 -13.46 -6.51 0.45
N THR A 14 -13.04 -7.77 0.48
CA THR A 14 -11.94 -8.24 1.32
C THR A 14 -10.70 -8.40 0.46
N MET A 15 -9.69 -7.56 0.70
CA MET A 15 -8.41 -7.66 0.02
C MET A 15 -7.59 -8.83 0.55
N THR A 16 -6.89 -9.55 -0.33
CA THR A 16 -5.92 -10.57 0.07
C THR A 16 -4.72 -9.94 0.77
N THR A 17 -3.89 -10.76 1.40
CA THR A 17 -2.66 -10.29 2.06
C THR A 17 -1.73 -9.59 1.06
N GLU A 18 -1.60 -10.15 -0.14
CA GLU A 18 -0.76 -9.62 -1.21
C GLU A 18 -1.30 -8.29 -1.74
N GLU A 19 -2.62 -8.18 -1.92
CA GLU A 19 -3.27 -6.94 -2.34
C GLU A 19 -3.10 -5.84 -1.30
N LYS A 20 -3.25 -6.16 -0.01
CA LYS A 20 -3.01 -5.21 1.09
C LYS A 20 -1.56 -4.74 1.11
N GLU A 21 -0.61 -5.63 0.89
CA GLU A 21 0.81 -5.29 0.86
C GLU A 21 1.15 -4.39 -0.35
N ALA A 22 0.64 -4.73 -1.54
CA ALA A 22 0.79 -3.91 -2.73
C ALA A 22 0.18 -2.51 -2.55
N GLN A 23 -0.99 -2.43 -1.92
CA GLN A 23 -1.63 -1.15 -1.59
C GLN A 23 -0.79 -0.35 -0.57
N ARG A 24 -0.30 -0.99 0.49
CA ARG A 24 0.57 -0.35 1.51
C ARG A 24 1.81 0.26 0.88
N ARG A 25 2.50 -0.49 0.01
CA ARG A 25 3.68 -0.01 -0.73
C ARG A 25 3.32 1.15 -1.66
N SER A 26 2.18 1.07 -2.36
CA SER A 26 1.72 2.14 -3.24
C SER A 26 1.44 3.44 -2.49
N PHE A 27 0.82 3.37 -1.31
CA PHE A 27 0.63 4.54 -0.46
C PHE A 27 1.95 5.11 0.06
N ALA A 28 2.86 4.25 0.52
CA ALA A 28 4.17 4.68 1.00
C ALA A 28 4.96 5.40 -0.11
N PHE A 29 4.99 4.84 -1.32
CA PHE A 29 5.61 5.49 -2.48
C PHE A 29 4.91 6.82 -2.81
N GLY A 30 3.59 6.83 -2.92
CA GLY A 30 2.83 8.04 -3.26
C GLY A 30 3.12 9.18 -2.31
N ASN A 31 3.05 8.93 -1.00
CA ASN A 31 3.29 9.96 0.00
C ASN A 31 4.73 10.48 -0.01
N THR A 32 5.72 9.57 -0.10
CA THR A 32 7.13 9.93 0.04
C THR A 32 7.76 10.48 -1.22
N ASN A 33 7.36 9.97 -2.40
CA ASN A 33 7.86 10.47 -3.68
C ASN A 33 7.36 11.89 -3.99
N ILE A 34 6.16 12.26 -3.51
CA ILE A 34 5.66 13.65 -3.59
C ILE A 34 6.59 14.61 -2.83
N GLU A 35 7.15 14.18 -1.69
CA GLU A 35 8.04 14.99 -0.86
C GLU A 35 9.49 14.95 -1.35
N ASN A 36 9.92 13.84 -1.97
CA ASN A 36 11.28 13.63 -2.43
C ASN A 36 11.33 12.69 -3.63
N GLU A 37 11.55 13.24 -4.82
CA GLU A 37 11.65 12.50 -6.09
C GLU A 37 12.82 11.49 -6.14
N ARG A 38 13.77 11.54 -5.20
CA ARG A 38 14.84 10.53 -5.10
C ARG A 38 14.33 9.22 -4.50
N ILE A 39 13.18 9.21 -3.85
CA ILE A 39 12.58 8.01 -3.29
C ILE A 39 11.90 7.26 -4.44
N THR A 40 12.41 6.07 -4.76
CA THR A 40 11.91 5.24 -5.85
C THR A 40 11.03 4.10 -5.34
N ARG A 41 10.41 3.35 -6.25
CA ARG A 41 9.69 2.12 -5.91
C ARG A 41 10.60 1.10 -5.24
N ASP A 42 11.83 0.95 -5.75
CA ASP A 42 12.82 0.03 -5.20
C ASP A 42 13.18 0.39 -3.74
N THR A 43 13.28 1.69 -3.43
CA THR A 43 13.50 2.16 -2.05
C THR A 43 12.37 1.72 -1.11
N ILE A 44 11.12 1.77 -1.58
CA ILE A 44 9.95 1.35 -0.80
C ILE A 44 9.89 -0.17 -0.66
N ASP A 45 10.24 -0.91 -1.71
CA ASP A 45 10.29 -2.37 -1.68
C ASP A 45 11.34 -2.87 -0.66
N GLU A 46 12.54 -2.29 -0.68
CA GLU A 46 13.60 -2.60 0.30
C GLU A 46 13.16 -2.27 1.74
N ALA A 47 12.54 -1.11 1.96
CA ALA A 47 12.03 -0.73 3.27
C ALA A 47 10.92 -1.68 3.76
N ALA A 48 10.02 -2.09 2.87
CA ALA A 48 8.95 -3.05 3.18
C ALA A 48 9.51 -4.42 3.58
N GLU A 49 10.54 -4.91 2.89
CA GLU A 49 11.25 -6.15 3.22
C GLU A 49 12.02 -6.06 4.55
N ASN A 50 12.64 -4.93 4.85
CA ASN A 50 13.36 -4.75 6.11
C ASN A 50 12.39 -4.69 7.31
N LEU A 51 11.22 -4.10 7.13
CA LEU A 51 10.17 -4.09 8.15
C LEU A 51 9.60 -5.48 8.42
N SER A 52 9.39 -6.30 7.39
CA SER A 52 8.89 -7.67 7.59
C SER A 52 9.87 -8.55 8.36
N LYS A 53 11.18 -8.33 8.16
CA LYS A 53 12.26 -9.00 8.92
C LYS A 53 12.31 -8.55 10.39
N ASN A 54 12.07 -7.27 10.66
CA ASN A 54 12.16 -6.70 12.01
C ASN A 54 10.93 -6.99 12.91
N VAL A 55 9.78 -7.34 12.33
CA VAL A 55 8.55 -7.69 13.08
C VAL A 55 8.53 -9.19 13.47
N GLY A 56 9.50 -9.98 13.01
CA GLY A 56 9.63 -11.42 13.27
C GLY A 56 10.80 -11.85 14.16
N GLY A 57 11.34 -10.95 14.99
CA GLY A 57 12.39 -11.24 15.99
C GLY A 57 11.87 -11.23 17.43
#